data_AF-A0A1Z2KXX9-F1
#
_entry.id   AF-A0A1Z2KXX9-F1
#
_cell.length_a   1.000
_cell.length_b   1.000
_cell.length_c   1.000
_cell.angle_alpha   90.00
_cell.angle_beta   90.00
_cell.angle_gamma   90.00
#
_symmetry.space_group_name_H-M   'P 1'
#
loop_
_entity.id
_entity.type
_entity.pdbx_description
1 polymer ?
#
loop_
_entity_poly.entity_id
_entity_poly.type
_entity_poly.pdbx_seq_one_letter_code
_entity_poly.pdbx_strand_id
1 'polypeptide(L)'
;MPRFGDPVEVYAAPLSDGVYTRSRDWASAHRVWAGLAHVQPDRSFEVRSPERETSQERLFVYLPWGVPVHAVDRIRYGGEWFEVDGEPMRWGHGSLRHVRIRAWRAMH
;
A
#
# COMPACT_ATOMS: atom_id res chain seq x y z
N MET A 1 -5.37 8.07 -19.92
CA MET A 1 -4.12 7.57 -19.30
C MET A 1 -4.12 8.05 -17.87
N PRO A 2 -4.02 7.17 -16.84
CA PRO A 2 -3.83 7.63 -15.48
C PRO A 2 -2.57 8.50 -15.45
N ARG A 3 -2.70 9.76 -15.04
CA ARG A 3 -1.53 10.64 -14.88
C ARG A 3 -0.92 10.28 -13.54
N PHE A 4 0.33 9.84 -13.56
CA PHE A 4 1.10 9.68 -12.33
C PHE A 4 1.45 11.08 -11.80
N GLY A 5 0.66 11.57 -10.85
CA GLY A 5 0.82 12.91 -10.25
C GLY A 5 0.91 12.87 -8.73
N ASP A 6 0.60 11.71 -8.13
CA ASP A 6 0.48 11.56 -6.70
C ASP A 6 1.82 11.05 -6.13
N PRO A 7 2.53 11.81 -5.28
CA PRO A 7 3.76 11.35 -4.68
C PRO A 7 3.47 10.21 -3.69
N VAL A 8 4.05 9.06 -3.96
CA VAL A 8 3.90 7.84 -3.17
C VAL A 8 5.28 7.27 -2.83
N GLU A 9 5.40 6.77 -1.61
CA GLU A 9 6.58 6.05 -1.15
C GLU A 9 6.19 4.63 -0.74
N VAL A 10 7.06 3.66 -1.02
CA VAL A 10 6.91 2.27 -0.60
C VAL A 10 8.02 1.94 0.37
N TYR A 11 7.67 1.32 1.49
CA TYR A 11 8.57 0.92 2.55
C TYR A 11 8.48 -0.58 2.78
N ALA A 12 9.63 -1.23 2.82
CA ALA A 12 9.76 -2.63 3.22
C ALA A 12 10.39 -2.71 4.61
N ALA A 13 9.80 -3.54 5.46
CA ALA A 13 10.39 -3.91 6.74
C ALA A 13 11.22 -5.20 6.57
N PRO A 14 12.49 -5.22 7.03
CA PRO A 14 13.24 -6.46 7.10
C PRO A 14 12.55 -7.45 8.04
N LEU A 15 12.69 -8.74 7.72
CA LEU A 15 12.31 -9.82 8.63
C LEU A 15 13.33 -9.85 9.76
N SER A 16 12.89 -9.68 11.00
CA SER A 16 13.72 -9.97 12.16
C SER A 16 13.43 -11.41 12.63
N ASP A 17 14.45 -12.25 12.67
CA ASP A 17 14.36 -13.59 13.26
C ASP A 17 14.40 -13.45 14.79
N GLY A 18 13.22 -13.48 15.40
CA GLY A 18 13.09 -13.73 16.84
C GLY A 18 13.11 -15.24 17.10
N VAL A 19 13.63 -15.66 18.26
CA VAL A 19 13.83 -17.06 18.67
C VAL A 19 12.56 -17.93 18.56
N TYR A 20 11.36 -17.32 18.60
CA TYR A 20 10.08 -18.03 18.47
C TYR A 20 9.07 -17.40 17.50
N THR A 21 9.35 -16.20 16.97
CA THR A 21 8.44 -15.47 16.08
C THR A 21 9.22 -14.71 15.02
N ARG A 22 8.87 -14.92 13.75
CA ARG A 22 9.28 -14.03 12.66
C ARG A 22 8.37 -12.82 12.68
N SER A 23 8.86 -11.74 13.26
CA SER A 23 8.18 -10.45 13.25
C SER A 23 8.87 -9.53 12.24
N ARG A 24 8.11 -8.63 11.63
CA ARG A 24 8.69 -7.59 10.76
C ARG A 24 9.11 -6.42 11.62
N ASP A 25 10.37 -6.01 11.50
CA ASP A 25 10.86 -4.84 12.20
C ASP A 25 10.53 -3.58 11.41
N TRP A 26 9.39 -2.98 11.72
CA TRP A 26 8.97 -1.71 11.16
C TRP A 26 9.76 -0.51 11.72
N ALA A 27 10.49 -0.65 12.82
CA ALA A 27 11.39 0.39 13.30
C ALA A 27 12.61 0.53 12.39
N SER A 28 13.01 -0.58 11.74
CA SER A 28 14.08 -0.63 10.74
C SER A 28 13.55 -0.62 9.29
N ALA A 29 12.33 -0.13 9.07
CA ALA A 29 11.76 -0.03 7.73
C ALA A 29 12.58 0.93 6.85
N HIS A 30 12.88 0.51 5.63
CA HIS A 30 13.58 1.32 4.65
C HIS A 30 12.72 1.57 3.42
N ARG A 31 12.91 2.74 2.81
CA ARG A 31 12.18 3.13 1.60
C ARG A 31 12.73 2.36 0.41
N VAL A 32 11.91 1.48 -0.16
CA VAL A 32 12.28 0.68 -1.35
C VAL A 32 11.99 1.42 -2.64
N TRP A 33 11.02 2.35 -2.62
CA TRP A 33 10.70 3.16 -3.79
C TRP A 33 10.06 4.49 -3.38
N ALA A 34 10.28 5.52 -4.19
CA ALA A 34 9.58 6.79 -4.10
C ALA A 34 9.39 7.34 -5.51
N GLY A 35 8.19 7.84 -5.81
CA GLY A 35 7.92 8.42 -7.11
C GLY A 35 6.46 8.82 -7.28
N LEU A 36 6.10 9.13 -8.52
CA LEU A 36 4.74 9.48 -8.86
C LEU A 36 3.93 8.21 -9.16
N ALA A 37 2.77 8.13 -8.53
CA ALA A 37 1.76 7.11 -8.71
C ALA A 37 0.43 7.78 -9.09
N HIS A 38 -0.58 6.97 -9.32
CA HIS A 38 -1.96 7.43 -9.45
C HIS A 38 -2.77 6.78 -8.34
N VAL A 39 -3.36 7.59 -7.46
CA VAL A 39 -4.08 7.09 -6.29
C VAL A 39 -5.57 7.37 -6.45
N GLN A 40 -6.40 6.36 -6.20
CA GLN A 40 -7.85 6.46 -6.25
C GLN A 40 -8.44 5.95 -4.95
N PRO A 41 -9.38 6.67 -4.32
CA PRO A 41 -10.10 6.12 -3.17
C PRO A 41 -10.97 4.93 -3.61
N ASP A 42 -10.80 3.79 -2.94
CA ASP A 42 -11.70 2.64 -3.06
C ASP A 42 -12.91 2.97 -2.18
N ARG A 43 -13.92 3.63 -2.78
CA ARG A 43 -15.22 4.06 -2.20
C ARG A 43 -15.27 3.91 -0.67
N SER A 44 -15.24 5.02 0.07
CA SER A 44 -15.37 5.10 1.53
C SER A 44 -16.33 4.03 2.07
N PHE A 45 -15.76 2.91 2.52
CA PHE A 45 -16.54 1.78 3.01
C PHE A 45 -16.79 2.05 4.49
N GLU A 46 -17.86 2.79 4.79
CA GLU A 46 -18.39 2.91 6.16
C GLU A 46 -18.91 1.53 6.58
N VAL A 47 -18.03 0.65 7.08
CA VAL A 47 -18.48 -0.52 7.82
C VAL A 47 -19.00 -0.01 9.14
N ARG A 48 -20.30 0.32 9.18
CA ARG A 48 -21.04 0.48 10.42
C ARG A 48 -21.26 -0.89 11.06
N SER A 49 -20.20 -1.47 11.63
CA SER A 49 -20.33 -2.57 12.57
C SER A 49 -20.56 -1.95 13.96
N PRO A 50 -21.75 -2.10 14.56
CA PRO A 50 -22.15 -1.40 15.79
C PRO A 50 -21.40 -1.81 17.08
N GLU A 51 -20.28 -2.53 16.97
CA GLU A 51 -19.53 -3.06 18.12
C GLU A 51 -18.08 -2.55 18.20
N ARG A 52 -17.57 -1.86 17.15
CA ARG A 52 -16.27 -1.17 17.16
C ARG A 52 -16.29 0.02 16.21
N GLU A 53 -16.23 1.25 16.73
CA GLU A 53 -15.94 2.47 15.97
C GLU A 53 -14.53 2.38 15.38
N THR A 54 -14.37 1.71 14.24
CA THR A 54 -13.11 1.70 13.50
C THR A 54 -13.44 1.94 12.04
N SER A 55 -13.29 3.19 11.60
CA SER A 55 -13.46 3.55 10.20
C SER A 55 -12.26 3.02 9.40
N GLN A 56 -12.50 2.31 8.30
CA GLN A 56 -11.42 1.86 7.42
C GLN A 56 -11.41 2.70 6.15
N GLU A 57 -10.25 3.28 5.83
CA GLU A 57 -10.04 3.96 4.56
C GLU A 57 -9.30 3.02 3.61
N ARG A 58 -9.77 2.91 2.37
CA ARG A 58 -9.17 2.05 1.35
C ARG A 58 -8.85 2.86 0.11
N LEU A 59 -7.71 2.56 -0.50
CA LEU A 59 -7.17 3.22 -1.68
C LEU A 59 -6.74 2.16 -2.71
N PHE A 60 -6.90 2.47 -3.99
CA PHE A 60 -6.18 1.83 -5.07
C PHE A 60 -4.99 2.70 -5.47
N VAL A 61 -3.80 2.12 -5.43
CA VAL A 61 -2.55 2.75 -5.83
C VAL A 61 -2.06 2.10 -7.11
N TYR A 62 -1.93 2.88 -8.17
CA TYR A 62 -1.39 2.45 -9.45
C TYR A 62 0.04 2.95 -9.56
N LEU A 63 0.99 2.03 -9.48
CA LEU A 63 2.43 2.29 -9.60
C LEU A 63 2.93 2.03 -11.03
N PRO A 64 4.02 2.68 -11.46
CA PRO A 64 4.72 2.34 -12.69
C PRO A 64 5.09 0.84 -12.76
N TRP A 65 5.16 0.31 -13.97
CA TRP A 65 5.64 -1.05 -14.19
C TRP A 65 7.09 -1.22 -13.73
N GLY A 66 7.35 -2.24 -12.91
CA GLY A 66 8.70 -2.56 -12.41
C GLY A 66 8.99 -2.12 -10.98
N VAL A 67 8.06 -1.44 -10.31
CA VAL A 67 8.25 -1.10 -8.88
C VAL A 67 8.27 -2.38 -8.03
N PRO A 68 9.30 -2.58 -7.19
CA PRO A 68 9.36 -3.69 -6.24
C PRO A 68 8.40 -3.39 -5.08
N VAL A 69 7.25 -4.07 -5.10
CA VAL A 69 6.25 -3.97 -4.06
C VAL A 69 5.67 -5.36 -3.78
N HIS A 70 5.43 -5.63 -2.51
CA HIS A 70 4.91 -6.88 -1.98
C HIS A 70 3.67 -6.62 -1.11
N ALA A 71 2.88 -7.68 -0.87
CA ALA A 71 1.63 -7.66 -0.09
C ALA A 71 1.79 -7.21 1.38
N VAL A 72 3.02 -7.05 1.80
CA VAL A 72 3.48 -6.97 3.18
C VAL A 72 4.29 -5.69 3.42
N ASP A 73 4.42 -4.88 2.38
CA ASP A 73 5.03 -3.56 2.41
C ASP A 73 4.00 -2.53 2.90
N ARG A 74 4.48 -1.36 3.28
CA ARG A 74 3.65 -0.21 3.63
C ARG A 74 3.83 0.89 2.62
N ILE A 75 2.74 1.58 2.33
CA ILE A 75 2.70 2.70 1.41
C ILE A 75 2.53 3.97 2.22
N ARG A 76 3.32 5.00 1.90
CA ARG A 76 3.13 6.34 2.42
C ARG A 76 2.56 7.23 1.33
N TYR A 77 1.41 7.83 1.59
CA TYR A 77 0.71 8.71 0.66
C TYR A 77 0.06 9.87 1.43
N GLY A 78 0.25 11.10 0.96
CA GLY A 78 -0.33 12.28 1.63
C GLY A 78 0.14 12.48 3.08
N GLY A 79 1.31 11.95 3.44
CA GLY A 79 1.84 11.96 4.82
C GLY A 79 1.36 10.79 5.70
N GLU A 80 0.31 10.10 5.28
CA GLU A 80 -0.34 9.00 5.98
C GLU A 80 0.24 7.64 5.59
N TRP A 81 0.14 6.67 6.50
CA TRP A 81 0.57 5.28 6.29
C TRP A 81 -0.61 4.39 5.93
N PHE A 82 -0.42 3.59 4.88
CA PHE A 82 -1.36 2.58 4.42
C PHE A 82 -0.66 1.23 4.36
N GLU A 83 -1.38 0.19 4.73
CA GLU A 83 -0.95 -1.20 4.58
C GLU A 83 -1.44 -1.76 3.27
N VAL A 84 -0.63 -2.60 2.62
CA VAL A 84 -1.06 -3.27 1.40
C VAL A 84 -2.10 -4.36 1.75
N ASP A 85 -3.28 -4.26 1.14
CA ASP A 85 -4.36 -5.25 1.23
C ASP A 85 -4.25 -6.23 0.04
N GLY A 86 -3.72 -7.42 0.31
CA GLY A 86 -3.62 -8.50 -0.67
C GLY A 86 -2.44 -8.38 -1.63
N GLU A 87 -2.42 -9.25 -2.65
CA GLU A 87 -1.29 -9.37 -3.56
C GLU A 87 -1.25 -8.24 -4.61
N PRO A 88 -0.09 -7.55 -4.80
CA PRO A 88 0.05 -6.55 -5.85
C PRO A 88 -0.22 -7.13 -7.24
N MET A 89 -1.22 -6.58 -7.93
CA MET A 89 -1.61 -7.05 -9.26
C MET A 89 -0.76 -6.40 -10.34
N ARG A 90 0.03 -7.20 -11.03
CA ARG A 90 0.93 -6.74 -12.11
C ARG A 90 0.22 -6.83 -13.45
N TRP A 91 -0.09 -5.68 -14.04
CA TRP A 91 -0.73 -5.57 -15.35
C TRP A 91 0.34 -5.36 -16.43
N GLY A 92 0.78 -6.47 -17.04
CA GLY A 92 1.84 -6.46 -18.06
C GLY A 92 1.35 -6.46 -19.52
N HIS A 93 0.06 -6.71 -19.75
CA HIS A 93 -0.51 -6.85 -21.10
C HIS A 93 -1.05 -5.51 -21.63
N GLY A 94 -0.69 -5.17 -22.87
CA GLY A 94 -1.12 -3.94 -23.56
C GLY A 94 -0.17 -2.75 -23.41
N SER A 95 -0.60 -1.57 -23.86
CA SER A 95 0.16 -0.32 -23.84
C SER A 95 0.25 0.34 -22.45
N LEU A 96 -0.53 -0.13 -21.47
CA LEU A 96 -0.63 0.44 -20.13
C LEU A 96 -0.07 -0.52 -19.07
N ARG A 97 1.25 -0.67 -19.05
CA ARG A 97 1.92 -1.50 -18.04
C ARG A 97 1.94 -0.78 -16.69
N HIS A 98 1.42 -1.42 -15.65
CA HIS A 98 1.37 -0.85 -14.30
C HIS A 98 1.25 -1.94 -13.23
N VAL A 99 1.46 -1.56 -11.98
CA VAL A 99 1.18 -2.39 -10.81
C VAL A 99 0.01 -1.76 -10.06
N ARG A 100 -1.07 -2.51 -9.84
CA ARG A 100 -2.21 -2.08 -9.04
C ARG A 100 -2.12 -2.70 -7.66
N ILE A 101 -2.16 -1.86 -6.64
CA ILE A 101 -2.16 -2.26 -5.25
C ILE A 101 -3.46 -1.76 -4.63
N ARG A 102 -4.02 -2.57 -3.74
CA ARG A 102 -5.03 -2.08 -2.80
C ARG A 102 -4.31 -1.78 -1.49
N ALA A 103 -4.57 -0.62 -0.93
CA ALA A 103 -3.97 -0.17 0.31
C ALA A 103 -5.09 0.26 1.26
N TRP A 104 -4.89 0.09 2.56
CA TRP A 104 -5.90 0.46 3.55
C TRP A 104 -5.24 1.02 4.81
N ARG A 105 -5.99 1.84 5.55
CA ARG A 105 -5.63 2.27 6.90
C ARG A 105 -6.84 2.19 7.83
N ALA A 106 -6.59 1.89 9.10
CA ALA A 106 -7.57 2.07 10.15
C ALA A 106 -7.53 3.53 10.62
N MET A 107 -8.69 4.17 10.68
CA MET A 107 -8.91 5.44 11.35
C MET A 107 -9.55 5.16 12.72
N HIS A 108 -8.96 5.73 13.76
CA HIS A 108 -9.47 5.75 15.13
C HIS A 108 -10.06 7.11 15.45
#